data_AF-V4PX55-F1
#
_entry.id   AF-V4PX55-F1
#
_cell.length_a   1.000
_cell.length_b   1.000
_cell.length_c   1.000
_cell.angle_alpha   90.00
_cell.angle_beta   90.00
_cell.angle_gamma   90.00
#
_symmetry.space_group_name_H-M   'P 1'
#
loop_
_entity.id
_entity.type
_entity.pdbx_description
1 polymer ?
#
loop_
_entity_poly.entity_id
_entity_poly.type
_entity_poly.pdbx_seq_one_letter_code
_entity_poly.pdbx_strand_id
1 'polypeptide(L)'
;MGTDWYRLHPAVQARFLHEPAVDEPVLYEGVMEKVHCSKAGWLFAQVTRLIGNPLAAQRGRNVPMQVHLIKRPGHGGVYWQRSYFFEDKPFVVTSAKRENAKGQLCEYVGFGFGMRLRAFARHGALHFVSERYFWEVAGVQIPLPHWLSPGRTHVSHTDLGHGRFRFTIAMDHAWLGRTFYQTGVFHRS
;
A
#
# COMPACT_ATOMS: atom_id res chain seq x y z
N MET A 1 -14.48 -0.75 -9.25
CA MET A 1 -14.71 0.72 -9.12
C MET A 1 -15.88 1.21 -9.95
N GLY A 2 -16.36 0.48 -10.97
CA GLY A 2 -17.59 0.84 -11.69
C GLY A 2 -17.56 2.27 -12.22
N THR A 3 -18.69 2.97 -12.12
CA THR A 3 -18.85 4.37 -12.53
C THR A 3 -17.92 5.34 -11.78
N ASP A 4 -17.49 4.99 -10.57
CA ASP A 4 -16.61 5.80 -9.75
C ASP A 4 -15.22 6.00 -10.41
N TRP A 5 -14.82 5.09 -11.31
CA TRP A 5 -13.59 5.22 -12.11
C TRP A 5 -13.52 6.54 -12.90
N TYR A 6 -14.63 6.94 -13.52
CA TYR A 6 -14.69 8.14 -14.36
C TYR A 6 -14.62 9.45 -13.58
N ARG A 7 -14.70 9.38 -12.25
CA ARG A 7 -14.56 10.54 -11.34
C ARG A 7 -13.10 10.80 -10.94
N LEU A 8 -12.19 9.91 -11.32
CA LEU A 8 -10.75 10.10 -11.12
C LEU A 8 -10.20 11.13 -12.10
N HIS A 9 -9.17 11.86 -11.66
CA HIS A 9 -8.40 12.70 -12.56
C HIS A 9 -7.79 11.86 -13.71
N PRO A 10 -7.77 12.35 -14.97
CA PRO A 10 -7.29 11.56 -16.11
C PRO A 10 -5.88 10.99 -15.92
N ALA A 11 -4.97 11.73 -15.30
CA ALA A 11 -3.62 11.25 -15.00
C ALA A 11 -3.61 10.09 -13.97
N VAL A 12 -4.56 10.06 -13.04
CA VAL A 12 -4.72 8.93 -12.11
C VAL A 12 -5.26 7.71 -12.87
N GLN A 13 -6.25 7.90 -13.75
CA GLN A 13 -6.76 6.80 -14.59
C GLN A 13 -5.63 6.22 -15.45
N ALA A 14 -4.87 7.07 -16.15
CA ALA A 14 -3.76 6.65 -16.99
C ALA A 14 -2.71 5.82 -16.21
N ARG A 15 -2.36 6.24 -14.99
CA ARG A 15 -1.39 5.51 -14.15
C ARG A 15 -1.88 4.13 -13.73
N PHE A 16 -3.17 3.98 -13.45
CA PHE A 16 -3.75 2.72 -12.99
C PHE A 16 -4.32 1.84 -14.11
N LEU A 17 -4.45 2.37 -15.33
CA LEU A 17 -4.80 1.60 -16.53
C LEU A 17 -3.61 0.77 -17.03
N HIS A 18 -2.39 1.32 -16.89
CA HIS A 18 -1.16 0.65 -17.28
C HIS A 18 -0.61 -0.15 -16.11
N GLU A 19 -1.09 -1.39 -15.97
CA GLU A 19 -0.39 -2.35 -15.12
C GLU A 19 0.98 -2.69 -15.71
N PRO A 20 2.01 -2.96 -14.89
CA PRO A 20 3.30 -3.42 -15.41
C PRO A 20 3.09 -4.70 -16.24
N ALA A 21 3.84 -4.85 -17.32
CA ALA A 21 3.98 -6.13 -17.99
C ALA A 21 4.95 -7.03 -17.19
N VAL A 22 5.06 -8.29 -17.57
CA VAL A 22 5.98 -9.24 -16.91
C VAL A 22 7.45 -8.83 -17.12
N ASP A 23 7.74 -8.28 -18.29
CA ASP A 23 9.03 -7.82 -18.79
C ASP A 23 9.23 -6.31 -18.66
N GLU A 24 8.16 -5.55 -18.37
CA GLU A 24 8.20 -4.09 -18.21
C GLU A 24 7.75 -3.69 -16.79
N PRO A 25 8.67 -3.75 -15.79
CA PRO A 25 8.37 -3.24 -14.45
C PRO A 25 8.20 -1.72 -14.49
N VAL A 26 7.29 -1.21 -13.67
CA VAL A 26 7.09 0.25 -13.55
C VAL A 26 7.80 0.74 -12.30
N LEU A 27 8.69 1.72 -12.48
CA LEU A 27 9.43 2.37 -11.41
C LEU A 27 8.84 3.76 -11.11
N TYR A 28 8.62 4.02 -9.83
CA TYR A 28 8.39 5.36 -9.31
C TYR A 28 9.49 5.76 -8.35
N GLU A 29 9.89 7.01 -8.44
CA GLU A 29 10.85 7.62 -7.52
C GLU A 29 10.20 8.82 -6.85
N GLY A 30 10.62 9.09 -5.63
CA GLY A 30 10.08 10.19 -4.87
C GLY A 30 10.66 10.29 -3.49
N VAL A 31 10.05 11.19 -2.73
CA VAL A 31 10.46 11.49 -1.36
C VAL A 31 9.25 11.42 -0.46
N MET A 32 9.34 10.60 0.57
CA MET A 32 8.41 10.58 1.69
C MET A 32 8.69 11.77 2.59
N GLU A 33 7.94 12.85 2.38
CA GLU A 33 7.97 14.09 3.17
C GLU A 33 7.84 13.80 4.68
N LYS A 34 7.00 12.80 5.03
CA LYS A 34 6.83 12.34 6.41
C LYS A 34 6.63 10.83 6.46
N VAL A 35 7.37 10.18 7.35
CA VAL A 35 7.14 8.80 7.79
C VAL A 35 6.97 8.81 9.31
N HIS A 36 5.78 8.43 9.75
CA HIS A 36 5.40 8.38 11.15
C HIS A 36 4.96 6.97 11.55
N CYS A 37 5.40 6.57 12.74
CA CYS A 37 5.10 5.29 13.37
C CYS A 37 4.91 5.56 14.87
N SER A 38 3.73 5.31 15.44
CA SER A 38 3.51 5.52 16.88
C SER A 38 4.16 4.40 17.71
N LYS A 39 4.09 4.45 19.05
CA LYS A 39 4.60 3.35 19.89
C LYS A 39 3.83 2.04 19.64
N ALA A 40 2.51 2.15 19.50
CA ALA A 40 1.66 1.02 19.12
C ALA A 40 1.99 0.52 17.70
N GLY A 41 2.13 1.43 16.74
CA GLY A 41 2.58 1.10 15.39
C GLY A 41 3.91 0.34 15.40
N TRP A 42 4.88 0.81 16.18
CA TRP A 42 6.16 0.14 16.31
C TRP A 42 6.01 -1.30 16.83
N LEU A 43 5.17 -1.53 17.84
CA LEU A 43 4.91 -2.89 18.32
C LEU A 43 4.30 -3.78 17.23
N PHE A 44 3.32 -3.29 16.46
CA PHE A 44 2.77 -4.03 15.32
C PHE A 44 3.85 -4.32 14.27
N ALA A 45 4.72 -3.35 13.97
CA ALA A 45 5.83 -3.56 13.04
C ALA A 45 6.80 -4.64 13.54
N GLN A 46 7.11 -4.66 14.84
CA GLN A 46 7.94 -5.68 15.46
C GLN A 46 7.31 -7.08 15.36
N VAL A 47 6.03 -7.21 15.72
CA VAL A 47 5.31 -8.49 15.64
C VAL A 47 5.23 -9.00 14.20
N THR A 48 5.00 -8.10 13.25
CA THR A 48 4.88 -8.45 11.84
C THR A 48 6.21 -8.69 11.12
N ARG A 49 7.37 -8.54 11.79
CA ARG A 49 8.66 -9.00 11.26
C ARG A 49 8.65 -10.50 10.94
N LEU A 50 7.94 -11.28 11.76
CA LEU A 50 7.76 -12.72 11.57
C LEU A 50 7.11 -13.07 10.23
N ILE A 51 6.35 -12.13 9.66
CA ILE A 51 5.62 -12.33 8.40
C ILE A 51 6.23 -11.57 7.23
N GLY A 52 7.52 -11.21 7.30
CA GLY A 52 8.23 -10.53 6.21
C GLY A 52 8.25 -9.01 6.32
N ASN A 53 8.02 -8.47 7.53
CA ASN A 53 8.23 -7.06 7.85
C ASN A 53 7.42 -6.08 6.95
N PRO A 54 6.09 -6.22 6.89
CA PRO A 54 5.24 -5.46 5.99
C PRO A 54 5.02 -4.00 6.40
N LEU A 55 5.53 -3.57 7.56
CA LEU A 55 5.30 -2.26 8.15
C LEU A 55 6.62 -1.58 8.48
N ALA A 56 6.81 -0.35 8.00
CA ALA A 56 8.00 0.43 8.33
C ALA A 56 7.95 0.89 9.79
N ALA A 57 8.86 0.33 10.61
CA ALA A 57 8.98 0.68 12.02
C ALA A 57 9.67 2.03 12.24
N GLN A 58 10.46 2.49 11.26
CA GLN A 58 11.22 3.73 11.32
C GLN A 58 10.32 4.98 11.25
N ARG A 59 10.92 6.11 11.61
CA ARG A 59 10.36 7.45 11.47
C ARG A 59 11.34 8.29 10.68
N GLY A 60 10.84 9.25 9.91
CA GLY A 60 11.71 10.12 9.13
C GLY A 60 10.95 11.27 8.49
N ARG A 61 11.72 12.23 7.99
CA ARG A 61 11.25 13.33 7.15
C ARG A 61 12.12 13.37 5.90
N ASN A 62 11.51 13.67 4.77
CA ASN A 62 12.19 13.72 3.47
C ASN A 62 13.00 12.45 3.16
N VAL A 63 12.40 11.27 3.38
CA VAL A 63 13.06 9.98 3.17
C VAL A 63 12.93 9.61 1.69
N PRO A 64 14.04 9.49 0.92
CA PRO A 64 13.98 9.02 -0.45
C PRO A 64 13.35 7.62 -0.51
N MET A 65 12.56 7.37 -1.54
CA MET A 65 11.84 6.12 -1.70
C MET A 65 11.66 5.76 -3.17
N GLN A 66 11.86 4.47 -3.45
CA GLN A 66 11.55 3.88 -4.75
C GLN A 66 10.39 2.89 -4.62
N VAL A 67 9.53 2.87 -5.62
CA VAL A 67 8.40 1.93 -5.71
C VAL A 67 8.47 1.19 -7.03
N HIS A 68 8.71 -0.12 -6.96
CA HIS A 68 8.75 -1.01 -8.12
C HIS A 68 7.44 -1.80 -8.18
N LEU A 69 6.75 -1.71 -9.31
CA LEU A 69 5.58 -2.52 -9.62
C LEU A 69 6.02 -3.62 -10.58
N ILE A 70 5.83 -4.87 -10.17
CA ILE A 70 6.32 -6.05 -10.88
C ILE A 70 5.17 -7.04 -11.06
N LYS A 71 4.98 -7.56 -12.27
CA LYS A 71 4.22 -8.79 -12.50
C LYS A 71 5.17 -9.98 -12.53
N ARG A 72 4.74 -11.11 -11.97
CA ARG A 72 5.52 -12.35 -12.00
C ARG A 72 4.81 -13.36 -12.91
N PRO A 73 5.54 -14.11 -13.75
CA PRO A 73 4.96 -15.19 -14.54
C PRO A 73 4.21 -16.18 -13.64
N GLY A 74 3.00 -16.59 -14.02
CA GLY A 74 2.21 -17.59 -13.29
C GLY A 74 1.63 -17.13 -11.94
N HIS A 75 1.83 -15.87 -11.53
CA HIS A 75 1.23 -15.32 -10.31
C HIS A 75 0.28 -14.18 -10.64
N GLY A 76 -0.95 -14.25 -10.12
CA GLY A 76 -1.95 -13.21 -10.28
C GLY A 76 -1.62 -11.94 -9.48
N GLY A 77 -1.86 -10.78 -10.11
CA GLY A 77 -1.77 -9.46 -9.50
C GLY A 77 -0.41 -8.77 -9.68
N VAL A 78 -0.28 -7.62 -9.03
CA VAL A 78 0.89 -6.75 -9.12
C VAL A 78 1.60 -6.73 -7.77
N TYR A 79 2.90 -7.02 -7.78
CA TYR A 79 3.77 -6.91 -6.62
C TYR A 79 4.28 -5.48 -6.49
N TRP A 80 4.16 -4.93 -5.29
CA TRP A 80 4.59 -3.59 -4.93
C TRP A 80 5.76 -3.71 -3.98
N GLN A 81 6.97 -3.46 -4.48
CA GLN A 81 8.17 -3.37 -3.68
C GLN A 81 8.45 -1.90 -3.38
N ARG A 82 8.55 -1.56 -2.10
CA ARG A 82 8.75 -0.21 -1.59
C ARG A 82 10.08 -0.18 -0.84
N SER A 83 11.05 0.54 -1.39
CA SER A 83 12.39 0.66 -0.82
C SER A 83 12.54 2.04 -0.19
N TYR A 84 12.67 2.10 1.13
CA TYR A 84 12.88 3.33 1.89
C TYR A 84 14.37 3.49 2.21
N PHE A 85 14.94 4.64 1.87
CA PHE A 85 16.36 4.91 2.09
C PHE A 85 16.52 5.77 3.36
N PHE A 86 16.29 5.15 4.53
CA PHE A 86 16.52 5.81 5.84
C PHE A 86 18.01 5.95 6.17
N GLU A 87 18.80 4.97 5.74
CA GLU A 87 20.25 4.82 5.92
C GLU A 87 20.83 4.21 4.63
N ASP A 88 22.12 3.86 4.61
CA ASP A 88 22.82 3.30 3.44
C ASP A 88 22.16 2.04 2.87
N LYS A 89 21.58 1.19 3.73
CA LYS A 89 20.84 0.00 3.33
C LYS A 89 19.33 0.30 3.27
N PRO A 90 18.66 0.08 2.13
CA PRO A 90 17.24 0.35 2.03
C PRO A 90 16.42 -0.62 2.89
N PHE A 91 15.43 -0.07 3.57
CA PHE A 91 14.39 -0.86 4.21
C PHE A 91 13.33 -1.21 3.16
N VAL A 92 13.13 -2.50 2.89
CA VAL A 92 12.24 -2.95 1.81
C VAL A 92 10.96 -3.55 2.37
N VAL A 93 9.83 -3.11 1.82
CA VAL A 93 8.48 -3.64 2.11
C VAL A 93 7.87 -4.13 0.82
N THR A 94 7.43 -5.39 0.80
CA THR A 94 6.79 -6.00 -0.37
C THR A 94 5.36 -6.41 -0.05
N SER A 95 4.44 -6.04 -0.93
CA SER A 95 3.05 -6.52 -0.91
C SER A 95 2.61 -6.94 -2.31
N ALA A 96 1.50 -7.65 -2.42
CA ALA A 96 0.88 -8.00 -3.69
C ALA A 96 -0.58 -7.54 -3.71
N LYS A 97 -0.97 -6.76 -4.71
CA LYS A 97 -2.37 -6.41 -4.96
C LYS A 97 -2.93 -7.36 -6.00
N ARG A 98 -3.94 -8.14 -5.60
CA ARG A 98 -4.62 -9.12 -6.46
C ARG A 98 -6.06 -9.32 -6.01
N GLU A 99 -6.89 -9.83 -6.90
CA GLU A 99 -8.24 -10.25 -6.54
C GLU A 99 -8.21 -11.62 -5.87
N ASN A 100 -9.06 -11.80 -4.85
CA ASN A 100 -9.29 -13.12 -4.27
C ASN A 100 -10.26 -13.94 -5.16
N ALA A 101 -10.53 -15.20 -4.80
CA ALA A 101 -11.43 -16.09 -5.54
C ALA A 101 -12.88 -15.56 -5.67
N LYS A 102 -13.26 -14.54 -4.90
CA LYS A 102 -14.57 -13.88 -4.95
C LYS A 102 -14.54 -12.59 -5.78
N GLY A 103 -13.46 -12.32 -6.50
CA GLY A 103 -13.28 -11.07 -7.26
C GLY A 103 -13.08 -9.83 -6.40
N GLN A 104 -12.72 -9.98 -5.12
CA GLN A 104 -12.52 -8.87 -4.21
C GLN A 104 -11.05 -8.44 -4.23
N LEU A 105 -10.80 -7.15 -4.47
CA LEU A 105 -9.45 -6.59 -4.41
C LEU A 105 -8.87 -6.75 -3.00
N CYS A 106 -7.69 -7.35 -2.93
CA CYS A 106 -6.96 -7.57 -1.69
C CYS A 106 -5.51 -7.10 -1.83
N GLU A 107 -4.93 -6.63 -0.72
CA GLU A 107 -3.49 -6.47 -0.58
C GLU A 107 -2.97 -7.56 0.36
N TYR A 108 -2.07 -8.39 -0.17
CA TYR A 108 -1.43 -9.49 0.54
C TYR A 108 -0.01 -9.11 0.93
N VAL A 109 0.39 -9.59 2.09
CA VAL A 109 1.74 -9.56 2.63
C VAL A 109 2.16 -10.99 3.00
N GLY A 110 3.34 -11.18 3.58
CA GLY A 110 3.89 -12.53 3.79
C GLY A 110 2.99 -13.49 4.57
N PHE A 111 3.19 -14.78 4.35
CA PHE A 111 2.48 -15.90 5.00
C PHE A 111 0.95 -15.86 4.89
N GLY A 112 0.41 -15.26 3.83
CA GLY A 112 -1.03 -15.25 3.55
C GLY A 112 -1.80 -14.17 4.32
N PHE A 113 -1.12 -13.32 5.10
CA PHE A 113 -1.76 -12.18 5.74
C PHE A 113 -2.12 -11.10 4.70
N GLY A 114 -3.19 -10.36 4.96
CA GLY A 114 -3.59 -9.30 4.05
C GLY A 114 -4.80 -8.52 4.51
N MET A 115 -5.31 -7.68 3.63
CA MET A 115 -6.54 -6.91 3.83
C MET A 115 -7.36 -6.83 2.56
N ARG A 116 -8.68 -6.96 2.71
CA ARG A 116 -9.64 -6.63 1.67
C ARG A 116 -9.71 -5.12 1.52
N LEU A 117 -9.71 -4.64 0.29
CA LEU A 117 -9.67 -3.22 -0.05
C LEU A 117 -10.92 -2.81 -0.81
N ARG A 118 -11.51 -1.70 -0.38
CA ARG A 118 -12.47 -0.96 -1.20
C ARG A 118 -11.78 0.20 -1.89
N ALA A 119 -11.83 0.20 -3.21
CA ALA A 119 -11.34 1.27 -4.05
C ALA A 119 -12.49 2.22 -4.44
N PHE A 120 -12.29 3.53 -4.31
CA PHE A 120 -13.26 4.54 -4.70
C PHE A 120 -12.58 5.85 -5.11
N ALA A 121 -13.31 6.69 -5.84
CA ALA A 121 -12.84 8.01 -6.26
C ALA A 121 -13.42 9.09 -5.36
N ARG A 122 -12.60 10.08 -4.99
CA ARG A 122 -13.06 11.25 -4.24
C ARG A 122 -12.20 12.45 -4.61
N HIS A 123 -12.83 13.55 -5.01
CA HIS A 123 -12.14 14.79 -5.43
C HIS A 123 -11.03 14.53 -6.49
N GLY A 124 -11.28 13.66 -7.47
CA GLY A 124 -10.29 13.30 -8.49
C GLY A 124 -9.17 12.36 -8.03
N ALA A 125 -9.06 12.08 -6.73
CA ALA A 125 -8.08 11.17 -6.16
C ALA A 125 -8.62 9.74 -6.05
N LEU A 126 -7.69 8.77 -6.18
CA LEU A 126 -7.98 7.36 -5.96
C LEU A 126 -7.73 7.01 -4.49
N HIS A 127 -8.70 6.38 -3.85
CA HIS A 127 -8.60 5.92 -2.48
C HIS A 127 -8.75 4.42 -2.37
N PHE A 128 -7.94 3.79 -1.52
CA PHE A 128 -8.13 2.42 -1.06
C PHE A 128 -8.34 2.43 0.44
N VAL A 129 -9.38 1.76 0.92
CA VAL A 129 -9.65 1.62 2.36
C VAL A 129 -9.77 0.16 2.71
N SER A 130 -9.07 -0.26 3.77
CA SER A 130 -9.20 -1.62 4.29
C SER A 130 -10.59 -1.82 4.87
N GLU A 131 -11.25 -2.89 4.45
CA GLU A 131 -12.53 -3.33 5.01
C GLU A 131 -12.31 -4.35 6.13
N ARG A 132 -11.44 -5.33 5.88
CA ARG A 132 -11.15 -6.39 6.84
C ARG A 132 -9.77 -6.98 6.60
N TYR A 133 -8.98 -7.07 7.67
CA TYR A 133 -7.76 -7.85 7.69
C TYR A 133 -8.07 -9.33 7.78
N PHE A 134 -7.25 -10.16 7.15
CA PHE A 134 -7.41 -11.59 7.15
C PHE A 134 -6.07 -12.31 7.17
N TRP A 135 -6.12 -13.59 7.52
CA TRP A 135 -5.09 -14.56 7.25
C TRP A 135 -5.65 -15.63 6.31
N GLU A 136 -5.01 -15.82 5.17
CA GLU A 136 -5.41 -16.80 4.16
C GLU A 136 -4.61 -18.08 4.30
N VAL A 137 -5.31 -19.19 4.56
CA VAL A 137 -4.72 -20.53 4.69
C VAL A 137 -5.50 -21.48 3.78
N ALA A 138 -4.81 -22.18 2.89
CA ALA A 138 -5.41 -23.10 1.92
C ALA A 138 -6.57 -22.48 1.10
N GLY A 139 -6.44 -21.19 0.74
CA GLY A 139 -7.45 -20.46 -0.03
C GLY A 139 -8.63 -19.91 0.79
N VAL A 140 -8.68 -20.17 2.10
CA VAL A 140 -9.73 -19.67 2.99
C VAL A 140 -9.23 -18.44 3.75
N GLN A 141 -9.94 -17.31 3.59
CA GLN A 141 -9.65 -16.06 4.30
C GLN A 141 -10.30 -16.04 5.68
N ILE A 142 -9.49 -16.24 6.73
CA ILE A 142 -9.92 -16.15 8.12
C ILE A 142 -9.83 -14.68 8.57
N PRO A 143 -10.95 -14.02 8.92
CA PRO A 143 -10.95 -12.60 9.27
C PRO A 143 -10.28 -12.35 10.63
N LEU A 144 -9.29 -11.46 10.69
CA LEU A 144 -8.63 -11.09 11.93
C LEU A 144 -9.49 -10.13 12.76
N PRO A 145 -9.52 -10.25 14.11
CA PRO A 145 -10.17 -9.27 14.96
C PRO A 145 -9.60 -7.86 14.72
N HIS A 146 -10.46 -6.83 14.72
CA HIS A 146 -10.04 -5.46 14.41
C HIS A 146 -8.94 -4.94 15.35
N TRP A 147 -8.97 -5.34 16.62
CA TRP A 147 -7.99 -4.95 17.64
C TRP A 147 -6.60 -5.59 17.47
N LEU A 148 -6.50 -6.66 16.66
CA LEU A 148 -5.22 -7.30 16.33
C LEU A 148 -4.56 -6.68 15.09
N SER A 149 -5.28 -5.82 14.38
CA SER A 149 -4.77 -5.11 13.20
C SER A 149 -4.07 -3.82 13.61
N PRO A 150 -3.17 -3.27 12.77
CA PRO A 150 -2.58 -1.95 13.01
C PRO A 150 -3.61 -0.81 12.94
N GLY A 151 -4.86 -1.07 12.56
CA GLY A 151 -5.91 -0.08 12.39
C GLY A 151 -6.44 -0.05 10.97
N ARG A 152 -7.51 0.73 10.75
CA ARG A 152 -8.10 0.88 9.42
C ARG A 152 -7.11 1.59 8.51
N THR A 153 -6.67 0.91 7.46
CA THR A 153 -5.78 1.48 6.45
C THR A 153 -6.57 2.33 5.48
N HIS A 154 -6.05 3.53 5.19
CA HIS A 154 -6.51 4.41 4.12
C HIS A 154 -5.30 4.84 3.29
N VAL A 155 -5.30 4.46 2.02
CA VAL A 155 -4.34 4.92 1.02
C VAL A 155 -5.03 5.88 0.07
N SER A 156 -4.32 6.93 -0.33
CA SER A 156 -4.78 7.86 -1.36
C SER A 156 -3.68 8.19 -2.36
N HIS A 157 -4.05 8.29 -3.63
CA HIS A 157 -3.21 8.80 -4.71
C HIS A 157 -3.88 10.04 -5.31
N THR A 158 -3.26 11.20 -5.14
CA THR A 158 -3.76 12.48 -5.64
C THR A 158 -2.81 13.01 -6.71
N ASP A 159 -3.33 13.37 -7.87
CA ASP A 159 -2.52 14.00 -8.91
C ASP A 159 -2.08 15.42 -8.48
N LEU A 160 -0.86 15.82 -8.84
CA LEU A 160 -0.31 17.15 -8.58
C LEU A 160 0.07 17.89 -9.87
N GLY A 161 -0.30 17.35 -11.04
CA GLY A 161 0.14 17.82 -12.33
C GLY A 161 1.60 17.49 -12.65
N HIS A 162 1.98 17.71 -13.91
CA HIS A 162 3.34 17.53 -14.41
C HIS A 162 3.94 16.14 -14.12
N GLY A 163 3.13 15.09 -14.20
CA GLY A 163 3.56 13.71 -13.96
C GLY A 163 3.83 13.37 -12.48
N ARG A 164 3.59 14.30 -11.56
CA ARG A 164 3.79 14.11 -10.12
C ARG A 164 2.48 13.75 -9.43
N PHE A 165 2.58 12.97 -8.36
CA PHE A 165 1.43 12.62 -7.53
C PHE A 165 1.82 12.52 -6.06
N ARG A 166 0.86 12.83 -5.20
CA ARG A 166 0.95 12.57 -3.76
C ARG A 166 0.44 11.18 -3.45
N PHE A 167 1.28 10.41 -2.79
CA PHE A 167 0.90 9.18 -2.12
C PHE A 167 0.76 9.45 -0.63
N THR A 168 -0.34 9.00 -0.03
CA THR A 168 -0.54 9.05 1.42
C THR A 168 -1.10 7.73 1.89
N ILE A 169 -0.56 7.21 2.99
CA ILE A 169 -1.10 6.07 3.73
C ILE A 169 -1.28 6.46 5.19
N ALA A 170 -2.41 6.10 5.77
CA ALA A 170 -2.70 6.22 7.18
C ALA A 170 -3.27 4.90 7.70
N MET A 171 -2.92 4.52 8.93
CA MET A 171 -3.53 3.43 9.66
C MET A 171 -4.02 3.98 10.99
N ASP A 172 -5.34 3.96 11.18
CA ASP A 172 -5.99 4.53 12.36
C ASP A 172 -6.67 3.40 13.16
N HIS A 173 -6.12 3.10 14.33
CA HIS A 173 -6.62 2.08 15.25
C HIS A 173 -7.68 2.68 16.18
N ALA A 174 -8.77 1.94 16.43
CA ALA A 174 -9.92 2.44 17.19
C ALA A 174 -9.56 2.91 18.62
N TRP A 175 -8.59 2.26 19.26
CA TRP A 175 -8.18 2.58 20.64
C TRP A 175 -6.78 3.18 20.77
N LEU A 176 -5.93 2.98 19.77
CA LEU A 176 -4.50 3.36 19.84
C LEU A 176 -4.21 4.59 18.98
N GLY A 177 -5.25 5.16 18.36
CA GLY A 177 -5.16 6.26 17.44
C GLY A 177 -4.37 5.90 16.18
N ARG A 178 -3.71 6.90 15.61
CA ARG A 178 -2.88 6.76 14.42
C ARG A 178 -1.63 5.94 14.72
N THR A 179 -1.53 4.75 14.13
CA THR A 179 -0.38 3.84 14.31
C THR A 179 0.70 4.12 13.27
N PHE A 180 0.28 4.34 12.02
CA PHE A 180 1.17 4.68 10.92
C PHE A 180 0.60 5.84 10.13
N TYR A 181 1.48 6.71 9.66
CA TYR A 181 1.12 7.73 8.70
C TYR A 181 2.32 8.07 7.85
N GLN A 182 2.12 8.08 6.54
CA GLN A 182 3.19 8.43 5.62
C GLN A 182 2.60 9.21 4.45
N THR A 183 3.32 10.23 4.01
CA THR A 183 2.96 11.00 2.82
C THR A 183 4.21 11.43 2.08
N GLY A 184 4.12 11.47 0.76
CA GLY A 184 5.23 11.81 -0.12
C GLY A 184 4.77 12.13 -1.53
N VAL A 185 5.69 12.70 -2.30
CA VAL A 185 5.49 13.04 -3.71
C VAL A 185 6.38 12.17 -4.56
N PHE A 186 5.79 11.62 -5.62
CA PHE A 186 6.43 10.68 -6.52
C PHE A 186 6.18 11.06 -7.98
N HIS A 187 7.07 10.59 -8.85
CA HIS A 187 6.91 10.60 -10.30
C HIS A 187 7.37 9.26 -10.87
N ARG A 188 7.00 8.97 -12.12
CA ARG A 188 7.54 7.81 -12.84
C ARG A 188 8.99 8.11 -13.23
N SER A 189 9.88 7.12 -13.11
CA SER A 189 11.24 7.19 -13.66
C SER A 189 11.31 6.66 -15.08
#